data_AF-A0AAP0J6M3-F1
#
_entry.id   AF-A0AAP0J6M3-F1
#
_cell.length_a   1.000
_cell.length_b   1.000
_cell.length_c   1.000
_cell.angle_alpha   90.00
_cell.angle_beta   90.00
_cell.angle_gamma   90.00
#
_symmetry.space_group_name_H-M   'P 1'
#
loop_
_entity.id
_entity.type
_entity.pdbx_description
1 polymer ?
#
loop_
_entity_poly.entity_id
_entity_poly.type
_entity_poly.pdbx_seq_one_letter_code
_entity_poly.pdbx_strand_id
1 'polypeptide(L)' 'MSKLAGESESNLMKAFEEAEKNAPSIIFIDEIDSIAPKREKTNGEVERRIVSQLLTLTDGLKSRSHVLFLFW' A
#
# COMPACT_ATOMS: atom_id res chain seq x y z
N MET A 1 -8.40 5.98 -19.91
CA MET A 1 -7.43 5.05 -19.28
C MET A 1 -7.13 5.52 -17.86
N SER A 2 -7.88 5.06 -16.84
CA SER A 2 -7.65 5.44 -15.44
C SER A 2 -8.48 4.67 -14.39
N LYS A 3 -9.51 3.89 -14.78
CA LYS A 3 -10.40 3.23 -13.80
C LYS A 3 -9.65 2.28 -12.86
N LEU A 4 -8.77 1.44 -13.41
CA LEU A 4 -8.02 0.44 -12.65
C LEU A 4 -6.97 1.04 -11.69
N ALA A 5 -6.31 2.14 -12.09
CA ALA A 5 -5.29 2.80 -11.28
C ALA A 5 -5.87 3.40 -9.98
N GLY A 6 -6.97 4.15 -10.10
CA GLY A 6 -7.66 4.72 -8.94
C GLY A 6 -8.34 3.66 -8.07
N GLU A 7 -8.75 2.54 -8.66
CA GLU A 7 -9.30 1.39 -7.93
C GLU A 7 -8.24 0.71 -7.06
N SER A 8 -7.02 0.52 -7.58
CA SER A 8 -5.88 0.00 -6.80
C SER A 8 -5.53 0.90 -5.61
N GLU A 9 -5.47 2.22 -5.80
CA GLU A 9 -5.20 3.18 -4.72
C GLU A 9 -6.31 3.16 -3.64
N SER A 10 -7.58 3.11 -4.06
CA SER A 10 -8.72 3.04 -3.15
C SER A 10 -8.71 1.75 -2.32
N ASN A 11 -8.35 0.62 -2.94
CA ASN A 11 -8.28 -0.67 -2.25
C ASN A 11 -7.17 -0.70 -1.20
N LEU A 12 -5.99 -0.13 -1.50
CA LEU A 12 -4.91 0.03 -0.54
C LEU A 12 -5.36 0.86 0.68
N MET A 13 -6.01 1.99 0.44
CA MET A 13 -6.50 2.85 1.52
C MET A 13 -7.51 2.11 2.42
N LYS A 14 -8.47 1.40 1.83
CA LYS A 14 -9.46 0.61 2.59
C LYS A 14 -8.81 -0.48 3.43
N ALA A 15 -7.83 -1.20 2.89
CA ALA A 15 -7.13 -2.26 3.61
C ALA A 15 -6.40 -1.74 4.87
N PHE A 16 -5.72 -0.59 4.75
CA PHE A 16 -5.06 0.05 5.88
C PHE A 16 -6.05 0.59 6.92
N GLU A 17 -7.15 1.21 6.48
CA GLU A 17 -8.21 1.67 7.39
C GLU A 17 -8.86 0.52 8.15
N GLU A 18 -9.11 -0.62 7.48
CA GLU A 18 -9.67 -1.82 8.09
C GLU A 18 -8.69 -2.44 9.09
N ALA A 19 -7.41 -2.50 8.75
CA ALA A 19 -6.37 -2.95 9.66
C ALA A 19 -6.25 -2.07 10.91
N GLU A 20 -6.32 -0.75 10.76
CA GLU A 20 -6.27 0.20 11.88
C GLU A 20 -7.51 0.08 12.78
N LYS A 21 -8.71 -0.05 12.19
CA LYS A 21 -9.96 -0.25 12.95
C LYS A 21 -9.98 -1.55 13.73
N ASN A 22 -9.37 -2.61 13.20
CA ASN A 22 -9.33 -3.95 13.80
C ASN A 22 -8.02 -4.23 14.55
N ALA A 23 -7.28 -3.19 14.96
CA ALA A 23 -6.05 -3.36 15.73
C ALA A 23 -6.30 -4.20 17.01
N PRO A 24 -5.41 -5.15 17.35
CA PRO A 24 -4.16 -5.51 16.68
C PRO A 24 -4.36 -6.35 15.42
N SER A 25 -3.68 -5.99 14.32
CA SER A 25 -3.86 -6.64 13.01
C SER A 25 -2.54 -6.78 12.24
N ILE A 26 -2.54 -7.62 11.20
CA ILE A 26 -1.38 -7.84 10.33
C ILE A 26 -1.81 -7.56 8.89
N ILE A 27 -1.09 -6.66 8.21
CA ILE A 27 -1.20 -6.46 6.76
C ILE A 27 -0.09 -7.28 6.10
N PHE A 28 -0.49 -8.26 5.29
CA PHE A 28 0.42 -9.09 4.51
C PHE A 28 0.28 -8.76 3.04
N ILE A 29 1.38 -8.35 2.41
CA ILE A 29 1.45 -8.14 0.96
C ILE A 29 2.29 -9.24 0.35
N ASP A 30 1.64 -10.08 -0.45
CA ASP A 30 2.31 -11.03 -1.33
C ASP A 30 2.72 -10.34 -2.63
N GLU A 31 3.83 -10.76 -3.22
CA GLU A 31 4.40 -10.19 -4.44
C GLU A 31 4.49 -8.65 -4.43
N ILE A 32 5.15 -8.07 -3.42
CA ILE A 32 5.27 -6.60 -3.30
C ILE A 32 5.88 -5.93 -4.55
N ASP A 33 6.75 -6.65 -5.28
CA ASP A 33 7.35 -6.18 -6.53
C ASP A 33 6.30 -5.90 -7.64
N SER A 34 5.13 -6.53 -7.59
CA SER A 34 4.03 -6.34 -8.55
C SER A 34 3.33 -4.98 -8.38
N ILE A 35 3.35 -4.41 -7.17
CA ILE A 35 2.75 -3.10 -6.88
C ILE A 35 3.78 -2.01 -6.60
N ALA A 36 5.00 -2.40 -6.22
CA ALA A 36 6.11 -1.53 -5.90
C ALA A 36 7.40 -1.96 -6.61
N PRO A 37 7.44 -1.87 -7.96
CA PRO A 37 8.64 -2.20 -8.71
C PRO A 37 9.79 -1.27 -8.31
N LYS A 38 11.01 -1.79 -8.36
CA LYS A 38 12.23 -1.01 -8.12
C LYS A 38 12.23 0.25 -9.00
N ARG A 39 12.57 1.40 -8.40
CA ARG A 39 12.56 2.73 -9.05
C ARG A 39 13.33 2.77 -10.39
N GLU A 40 14.35 1.92 -10.54
CA GLU A 40 15.15 1.76 -11.75
C GLU A 40 14.38 1.17 -12.95
N LYS A 41 13.29 0.42 -12.68
CA LYS A 41 12.43 -0.21 -13.70
C LYS A 41 11.08 0.48 -13.86
N THR A 42 10.75 1.46 -13.02
CA THR A 42 9.45 2.12 -13.03
C THR A 42 9.37 3.20 -14.13
N ASN A 43 8.89 2.79 -15.30
CA ASN A 43 8.63 3.68 -16.44
C ASN A 43 7.20 4.26 -16.44
N GLY A 44 6.27 3.70 -15.66
CA GLY A 44 4.87 4.14 -15.58
C GLY A 44 4.62 5.20 -14.51
N GLU A 45 3.97 6.31 -14.87
CA GLU A 45 3.53 7.34 -13.92
C GLU A 45 2.47 6.83 -12.92
N VAL A 46 1.68 5.83 -13.33
CA VAL A 46 0.67 5.17 -12.49
C VAL A 46 1.33 4.32 -11.39
N GLU A 47 2.33 3.51 -11.75
CA GLU A 47 3.07 2.69 -10.79
C GLU A 47 3.73 3.55 -9.72
N ARG A 48 4.36 4.67 -10.12
CA ARG A 48 4.97 5.62 -9.18
C ARG A 48 3.96 6.19 -8.18
N ARG A 49 2.73 6.44 -8.61
CA ARG A 49 1.66 6.92 -7.72
C ARG A 49 1.27 5.86 -6.70
N ILE A 50 1.09 4.61 -7.13
CA ILE A 50 0.78 3.48 -6.23
C ILE A 50 1.88 3.29 -5.18
N VAL A 51 3.16 3.33 -5.58
CA VAL A 51 4.29 3.25 -4.63
C VAL A 51 4.28 4.41 -3.64
N SER A 52 4.04 5.62 -4.11
CA SER A 52 3.98 6.81 -3.25
C SER A 52 2.83 6.73 -2.25
N GLN A 53 1.67 6.21 -2.69
CA GLN A 53 0.52 5.99 -1.84
C GLN A 53 0.82 4.93 -0.77
N LEU A 54 1.42 3.80 -1.15
CA LEU A 54 1.81 2.74 -0.22
C LEU A 54 2.77 3.26 0.86
N LEU A 55 3.80 4.02 0.47
CA LEU A 55 4.72 4.65 1.41
C LEU A 55 4.00 5.60 2.36
N THR A 56 3.12 6.46 1.83
CA THR A 56 2.33 7.41 2.64
C THR A 56 1.42 6.70 3.65
N LEU A 57 0.78 5.61 3.25
CA LEU A 57 -0.07 4.81 4.14
C LEU A 57 0.75 4.12 5.23
N THR A 58 1.93 3.61 4.88
CA THR A 58 2.83 2.95 5.83
C THR A 58 3.41 3.95 6.84
N ASP A 59 3.82 5.15 6.39
CA ASP A 59 4.28 6.24 7.26
C ASP A 59 3.15 6.80 8.14
N GLY A 60 1.90 6.75 7.64
CA GLY A 60 0.71 7.18 8.34
C GLY A 60 0.25 6.25 9.47
N LEU A 61 0.75 5.00 9.51
CA LEU A 61 0.49 4.08 10.61
C LEU A 61 1.11 4.64 11.90
N LYS A 62 0.26 5.20 12.76
CA LYS A 62 0.67 5.74 14.06
C LYS A 62 1.34 4.64 14.87
N SER A 63 2.41 4.95 15.60
CA SER A 63 3.15 3.96 16.43
C SER A 63 2.29 3.19 17.45
N ARG A 64 1.05 3.63 17.70
CA ARG A 64 0.08 3.02 18.63
C ARG A 64 -0.98 2.15 17.96
N SER A 65 -1.02 2.04 16.63
CA SER A 65 -2.06 1.28 15.92
C SER A 65 -1.86 -0.24 15.97
N HIS A 66 -0.79 -0.77 16.58
CA HIS A 66 -0.56 -2.23 16.73
C HIS A 66 -0.75 -3.02 15.42
N VAL A 67 -0.45 -2.39 14.28
CA VAL A 67 -0.51 -3.00 12.95
C VAL A 67 0.89 -3.43 12.56
N LEU A 68 1.08 -4.71 12.26
CA LEU A 68 2.32 -5.22 11.70
C LEU A 68 2.22 -5.26 10.18
N PHE A 69 3.22 -4.73 9.50
CA PHE A 69 3.32 -4.76 8.06
C PHE A 69 4.37 -5.80 7.64
N LEU A 70 3.98 -6.78 6.82
CA LEU A 70 4.84 -7.85 6.33
C LEU A 70 4.80 -7.90 4.80
N PHE A 71 5.96 -8.15 4.20
CA PHE A 71 6.14 -8.41 2.78
C PHE A 71 6.96 -9.69 2.60
N TRP A 72 6.63 -10.49 1.59
CA TRP A 72 7.37 -11.69 1.17
C TRP A 72 8.30 -11.39 0.00
#